data_AF-A0A820KQC7-F1
#
_entry.id   AF-A0A820KQC7-F1
#
_cell.length_a   1.000
_cell.length_b   1.000
_cell.length_c   1.000
_cell.angle_alpha   90.00
_cell.angle_beta   90.00
_cell.angle_gamma   90.00
#
_symmetry.space_group_name_H-M   'P 1'
#
loop_
_entity.id
_entity.type
_entity.pdbx_description
1 polymer ?
#
loop_
_entity_poly.entity_id
_entity_poly.type
_entity_poly.pdbx_seq_one_letter_code
_entity_poly.pdbx_strand_id
1 'polypeptide(L)' 'MNHKYDIDWIAGRIICQRLGIMEGSKIIGKKYLKLLPILDWCWIFTESIFIRRIWENDRETLVKDLRKILDNYPKKLF' A
#
# COMPACT_ATOMS: atom_id res chain seq x y z
N MET A 1 -12.48 -4.43 -0.04
CA MET A 1 -12.39 -4.91 -1.44
C MET A 1 -11.79 -6.29 -1.41
N ASN A 2 -12.53 -7.34 -1.77
CA ASN A 2 -11.95 -8.66 -1.90
C ASN A 2 -11.03 -8.61 -3.12
N HIS A 3 -9.71 -8.70 -2.90
CA HIS A 3 -8.73 -8.55 -3.97
C HIS A 3 -8.79 -9.78 -4.88
N LYS A 4 -9.30 -9.58 -6.10
CA LYS A 4 -9.53 -10.64 -7.09
C LYS A 4 -8.67 -10.44 -8.34
N TYR A 5 -8.48 -9.20 -8.78
CA TYR A 5 -7.65 -8.87 -9.93
C TYR A 5 -6.51 -7.94 -9.54
N ASP A 6 -5.35 -8.11 -10.20
CA ASP A 6 -4.17 -7.27 -9.93
C ASP A 6 -4.40 -5.78 -10.24
N ILE A 7 -5.47 -5.43 -10.96
CA ILE A 7 -5.85 -4.04 -11.29
C ILE A 7 -6.88 -3.43 -10.34
N ASP A 8 -7.38 -4.16 -9.34
CA ASP A 8 -8.44 -3.67 -8.44
C ASP A 8 -8.04 -2.36 -7.74
N TRP A 9 -6.75 -2.20 -7.42
CA TRP A 9 -6.22 -0.99 -6.79
C TRP A 9 -6.30 0.24 -7.71
N ILE A 10 -6.18 0.06 -9.03
CA ILE A 10 -6.32 1.14 -10.02
C ILE A 10 -7.79 1.57 -10.09
N ALA A 11 -8.70 0.60 -10.19
CA ALA A 11 -10.13 0.87 -10.23
C ALA A 11 -10.59 1.62 -8.97
N GLY A 12 -10.17 1.15 -7.79
CA GLY A 12 -10.44 1.83 -6.52
C GLY A 12 -9.91 3.26 -6.49
N ARG A 13 -8.68 3.49 -6.98
CA ARG A 13 -8.09 4.83 -7.06
C ARG A 13 -8.89 5.76 -7.99
N ILE A 14 -9.28 5.28 -9.17
CA ILE A 14 -10.08 6.07 -10.13
C ILE A 14 -11.43 6.44 -9.50
N ILE A 15 -12.10 5.51 -8.81
CA ILE A 15 -13.38 5.77 -8.14
C ILE A 15 -13.21 6.83 -7.06
N CYS A 16 -12.25 6.68 -6.14
CA CYS A 16 -12.00 7.65 -5.08
C CYS A 16 -11.64 9.04 -5.63
N GLN A 17 -10.87 9.08 -6.73
CA GLN A 17 -10.54 10.32 -7.42
C GLN A 17 -11.80 11.00 -7.99
N ARG A 18 -12.68 10.23 -8.65
CA ARG A 18 -13.94 10.75 -9.21
C ARG A 18 -14.90 11.28 -8.15
N LEU A 19 -14.86 10.71 -6.95
CA LEU A 19 -15.67 11.14 -5.80
C LEU A 19 -15.04 12.29 -5.00
N GLY A 20 -13.82 12.73 -5.35
CA GLY A 20 -13.13 13.83 -4.64
C GLY A 20 -12.63 13.46 -3.24
N ILE A 21 -12.58 12.18 -2.87
CA ILE A 21 -12.18 11.70 -1.53
C ILE A 21 -10.73 11.20 -1.46
N MET A 22 -9.92 11.47 -2.49
CA MET A 22 -8.57 10.94 -2.60
C MET A 22 -7.55 11.82 -1.88
N GLU A 23 -7.41 11.67 -0.56
CA GLU A 23 -6.36 12.36 0.24
C GLU A 23 -5.00 11.66 0.20
N GLY A 24 -4.97 10.37 -0.16
CA GLY A 24 -3.75 9.57 -0.22
C GLY A 24 -4.06 8.08 -0.06
N SER A 25 -3.20 7.21 -0.57
CA SER A 25 -3.36 5.76 -0.42
C SER A 25 -2.05 5.10 -0.08
N LYS A 26 -2.05 4.23 0.93
CA LYS A 26 -0.96 3.30 1.21
C LYS A 26 -1.36 1.91 0.71
N ILE A 27 -0.44 1.23 0.07
CA ILE A 27 -0.69 -0.10 -0.52
C ILE A 27 0.20 -1.12 0.18
N ILE A 28 -0.38 -2.29 0.45
CA ILE A 28 0.37 -3.48 0.85
C ILE A 28 0.43 -4.39 -0.38
N GLY A 29 1.60 -4.44 -1.02
CA GLY A 29 1.84 -5.13 -2.28
C GLY A 29 2.59 -6.45 -2.12
N LYS A 30 2.52 -7.29 -3.15
CA LYS A 30 3.31 -8.52 -3.23
C LYS A 30 4.78 -8.17 -3.52
N LYS A 31 5.74 -8.84 -2.89
CA LYS A 31 7.18 -8.53 -3.01
C LYS A 31 7.70 -8.58 -4.45
N TYR A 32 7.14 -9.43 -5.31
CA TYR A 32 7.55 -9.49 -6.72
C TYR A 32 7.20 -8.23 -7.51
N LEU A 33 6.25 -7.40 -7.04
CA LEU A 33 5.91 -6.14 -7.70
C LEU A 33 7.08 -5.16 -7.70
N LYS A 34 8.09 -5.39 -6.84
CA LYS A 34 9.37 -4.68 -6.90
C LYS A 34 10.17 -4.91 -8.18
N LEU A 35 9.83 -5.96 -8.94
CA LEU A 35 10.47 -6.25 -10.22
C LEU A 35 9.88 -5.40 -11.37
N LEU A 36 8.77 -4.68 -11.14
CA LEU A 36 8.12 -3.85 -12.15
C LEU A 36 8.63 -2.42 -12.04
N PRO A 37 9.56 -1.96 -12.90
CA PRO A 37 10.32 -0.72 -12.68
C PRO A 37 9.45 0.52 -12.53
N ILE A 38 8.39 0.65 -13.34
CA ILE A 38 7.50 1.83 -13.31
C ILE A 38 6.61 1.82 -12.07
N LEU A 39 6.01 0.67 -11.75
CA LEU A 39 5.08 0.56 -10.61
C LEU A 39 5.83 0.59 -9.28
N ASP A 40 7.01 -0.02 -9.21
CA ASP A 40 7.82 -0.07 -8.01
C ASP A 40 8.30 1.31 -7.59
N TRP A 41 8.80 2.13 -8.51
CA TRP A 41 9.26 3.48 -8.17
C TRP A 41 8.13 4.34 -7.59
N CYS A 42 6.94 4.31 -8.19
CA CYS A 42 5.79 5.01 -7.66
C CYS A 42 5.41 4.55 -6.23
N TRP A 43 5.56 3.26 -5.94
CA TRP A 43 5.20 2.69 -4.64
C TRP A 43 6.27 2.84 -3.56
N ILE A 44 7.55 2.88 -3.95
CA ILE A 44 8.66 3.22 -3.06
C ILE A 44 8.50 4.65 -2.56
N PHE A 45 8.21 5.61 -3.45
CA PHE A 45 8.03 7.02 -3.05
C PHE A 45 6.76 7.27 -2.23
N THR A 46 5.82 6.34 -2.20
CA THR A 46 4.57 6.46 -1.43
C THR A 46 4.59 5.67 -0.12
N GLU A 47 5.76 5.16 0.30
CA GLU A 47 5.94 4.35 1.52
C GLU A 47 5.03 3.10 1.54
N SER A 48 4.91 2.42 0.40
CA SER A 48 4.14 1.17 0.31
C SER A 48 4.86 0.00 0.99
N ILE A 49 4.10 -0.91 1.61
CA ILE A 49 4.63 -2.09 2.30
C ILE A 49 4.63 -3.27 1.31
N PHE A 50 5.69 -4.07 1.30
CA PHE A 50 5.80 -5.22 0.40
C PHE A 50 6.02 -6.53 1.16
N ILE A 51 5.16 -7.51 0.92
CA ILE A 51 5.14 -8.80 1.65
C ILE A 51 5.35 -10.01 0.73
N ARG A 52 5.88 -11.11 1.28
CA ARG A 52 6.08 -12.37 0.54
C ARG A 52 4.83 -13.24 0.46
N ARG A 53 3.78 -12.90 1.23
CA ARG A 53 2.56 -13.69 1.47
C ARG A 53 2.83 -14.96 2.26
N ILE A 54 3.75 -14.89 3.22
CA ILE A 54 4.02 -15.93 4.21
C ILE A 54 3.82 -15.29 5.57
N TRP A 55 2.70 -15.60 6.23
CA TRP A 55 2.23 -14.87 7.42
C TRP A 55 3.27 -14.83 8.54
N GLU A 56 3.92 -15.96 8.81
CA GLU A 56 4.92 -16.15 9.86
C GLU A 56 6.09 -15.18 9.68
N ASN A 57 6.53 -14.98 8.44
CA ASN A 57 7.64 -14.09 8.10
C ASN A 57 7.22 -12.62 8.02
N ASP A 58 6.01 -12.38 7.52
CA ASP A 58 5.57 -11.04 7.16
C ASP A 58 4.89 -10.32 8.34
N ARG A 59 4.38 -11.04 9.36
CA ARG A 59 3.65 -10.45 10.50
C ARG A 59 4.46 -9.39 11.23
N GLU A 60 5.70 -9.69 11.61
CA GLU A 60 6.55 -8.77 12.36
C GLU A 60 6.91 -7.53 11.53
N THR A 61 7.27 -7.76 10.26
CA THR A 61 7.60 -6.70 9.29
C THR A 61 6.40 -5.77 9.06
N LEU A 62 5.21 -6.35 8.86
CA LEU A 62 3.99 -5.61 8.61
C LEU A 62 3.60 -4.75 9.82
N VAL A 63 3.68 -5.27 11.04
CA VAL A 63 3.39 -4.50 12.26
C VAL A 63 4.38 -3.35 12.42
N LYS A 64 5.68 -3.60 12.19
CA LYS A 64 6.72 -2.57 12.28
C LYS A 64 6.52 -1.46 11.25
N ASP A 65 6.27 -1.82 10.00
CA ASP A 65 6.09 -0.85 8.91
C ASP A 65 4.79 -0.05 9.07
N LEU A 66 3.69 -0.70 9.49
CA LEU A 66 2.44 -0.01 9.78
C LEU A 66 2.57 1.00 10.92
N ARG A 67 3.29 0.65 12.00
CA ARG A 67 3.60 1.59 13.09
C ARG A 67 4.37 2.79 12.57
N LYS A 68 5.43 2.56 11.78
CA LYS A 68 6.21 3.63 11.17
C LYS A 68 5.35 4.57 10.31
N ILE A 69 4.42 4.03 9.52
CA ILE A 69 3.51 4.85 8.71
C ILE A 69 2.57 5.67 9.60
N LEU A 70 2.05 5.08 10.68
CA LEU A 70 1.13 5.75 11.60
C LEU A 70 1.84 6.87 12.37
N ASP A 71 3.04 6.60 12.89
CA ASP A 71 3.83 7.55 13.67
C ASP A 71 4.27 8.76 12.84
N ASN A 72 4.54 8.57 11.55
CA ASN A 72 4.94 9.63 10.61
C ASN A 72 3.76 10.25 9.86
N TYR A 73 2.51 9.86 10.17
CA TYR A 73 1.35 10.40 9.46
C TYR A 73 1.18 11.89 9.83
N PRO A 74 1.05 12.80 8.84
CA PRO A 74 1.07 14.25 9.08
C PRO A 74 -0.12 14.76 9.89
N LYS A 75 -1.19 13.96 10.01
CA LYS A 75 -2.35 14.23 10.83
C LYS A 75 -2.32 13.29 12.03
N LYS A 76 -2.54 13.80 13.24
CA LYS A 76 -2.79 12.90 14.38
C LYS A 76 -4.08 12.12 14.11
N LEU A 77 -3.93 10.83 13.87
CA LEU A 77 -5.01 9.87 13.88
C LEU A 77 -5.16 9.47 15.34
N PHE A 78 -6.13 10.09 16.03
CA PHE A 78 -6.41 10.05 17.47
C PHE A 78 -5.50 10.93 18.35
#